data_AF-A0A960VBA0-F1
#
_entry.id   AF-A0A960VBA0-F1
#
_cell.length_a   1.000
_cell.length_b   1.000
_cell.length_c   1.000
_cell.angle_alpha   90.00
_cell.angle_beta   90.00
_cell.angle_gamma   90.00
#
_symmetry.space_group_name_H-M   'P 1'
#
loop_
_entity.id
_entity.type
_entity.pdbx_description
1 polymer ?
#
loop_
_entity_poly.entity_id
_entity_poly.type
_entity_poly.pdbx_seq_one_letter_code
_entity_poly.pdbx_strand_id
1 'polypeptide(L)'
;MNFTLEEERPEPNRFEPCFSTDDPGLLNIMKAFLEANGVEYIISGEELLFLTGGAIPLFSEPATIYIQKSDMEIFDRILENQFSVEL
;
A
#
# COMPACT_ATOMS: atom_id res chain seq x y z
N MET A 1 -19.57 12.99 -34.73
CA MET A 1 -18.50 12.38 -33.93
C MET A 1 -19.15 11.98 -32.62
N ASN A 2 -19.42 10.69 -32.43
CA ASN A 2 -20.00 10.20 -31.18
C ASN A 2 -18.83 9.94 -30.22
N PHE A 3 -18.76 10.73 -29.15
CA PHE A 3 -17.90 10.43 -28.01
C PHE A 3 -18.60 9.34 -27.21
N THR A 4 -18.18 8.09 -27.43
CA THR A 4 -18.51 7.03 -26.49
C THR A 4 -17.71 7.35 -25.23
N LEU A 5 -18.39 7.83 -24.19
CA LEU A 5 -17.85 7.82 -22.84
C LEU A 5 -17.56 6.35 -22.52
N GLU A 6 -16.28 5.98 -22.50
CA GLU A 6 -15.85 4.71 -21.93
C GLU A 6 -16.28 4.76 -20.46
N GLU A 7 -17.40 4.09 -20.14
CA GLU A 7 -17.79 3.81 -18.77
C GLU A 7 -16.55 3.24 -18.07
N GLU A 8 -16.05 3.94 -17.03
CA GLU A 8 -15.05 3.42 -16.10
C GLU A 8 -15.61 2.10 -15.56
N ARG A 9 -15.27 1.00 -16.22
CA ARG A 9 -15.53 -0.33 -15.71
C ARG A 9 -14.82 -0.36 -14.36
N PRO A 10 -15.51 -0.72 -13.25
CA PRO A 10 -14.83 -0.88 -11.98
C PRO A 10 -13.80 -1.99 -12.19
N GLU A 11 -12.54 -1.61 -12.40
CA GLU A 11 -11.47 -2.56 -12.62
C GLU A 11 -11.28 -3.28 -11.29
N PRO A 12 -11.63 -4.58 -11.20
CA PRO A 12 -11.60 -5.30 -9.93
C PRO A 12 -10.18 -5.42 -9.35
N ASN A 13 -9.16 -5.03 -10.12
CA ASN A 13 -7.75 -5.09 -9.74
C ASN A 13 -7.11 -3.69 -9.62
N ARG A 14 -7.91 -2.62 -9.46
CA ARG A 14 -7.36 -1.27 -9.28
C ARG A 14 -6.78 -1.13 -7.87
N PHE A 15 -5.48 -0.89 -7.81
CA PHE A 15 -4.74 -0.57 -6.59
C PHE A 15 -4.94 0.90 -6.24
N GLU A 16 -5.35 1.19 -5.00
CA GLU A 16 -5.59 2.53 -4.48
C GLU A 16 -4.58 2.83 -3.35
N PRO A 17 -4.06 4.07 -3.26
CA PRO A 17 -3.17 4.46 -2.18
C PRO A 17 -3.93 4.44 -0.85
N CYS A 18 -3.34 3.79 0.15
CA CYS A 18 -4.01 3.56 1.42
C CYS A 18 -3.21 4.12 2.61
N PHE A 19 -1.87 4.03 2.56
CA PHE A 19 -1.03 4.47 3.65
C PHE A 19 0.31 4.99 3.13
N SER A 20 0.79 6.12 3.65
CA SER A 20 2.08 6.69 3.30
C SER A 20 2.90 6.97 4.57
N THR A 21 4.17 6.60 4.57
CA THR A 21 5.09 6.87 5.68
C THR A 21 6.52 7.05 5.21
N ASP A 22 7.24 7.95 5.86
CA ASP A 22 8.69 8.13 5.77
C ASP A 22 9.45 7.29 6.82
N ASP A 23 8.74 6.69 7.79
CA ASP A 23 9.35 5.85 8.82
C ASP A 23 9.50 4.40 8.33
N PRO A 24 10.74 3.88 8.20
CA PRO A 24 10.97 2.53 7.69
C PRO A 24 10.46 1.44 8.64
N GLY A 25 10.41 1.72 9.95
CA GLY A 25 9.91 0.78 10.95
C GLY A 25 8.41 0.56 10.81
N LEU A 26 7.66 1.66 10.71
CA LEU A 26 6.22 1.68 10.50
C LEU A 26 5.86 1.05 9.16
N LEU A 27 6.62 1.34 8.10
CA LEU A 27 6.44 0.69 6.80
C LEU A 27 6.57 -0.84 6.92
N ASN A 28 7.63 -1.32 7.59
CA ASN A 28 7.84 -2.76 7.78
C ASN A 28 6.74 -3.42 8.63
N ILE A 29 6.23 -2.72 9.66
CA ILE A 29 5.10 -3.20 10.46
C ILE A 29 3.86 -3.34 9.57
N MET A 30 3.56 -2.33 8.74
CA MET A 30 2.42 -2.36 7.83
C MET A 30 2.55 -3.47 6.78
N LYS A 31 3.74 -3.70 6.23
CA LYS A 31 3.99 -4.83 5.31
C LYS A 31 3.73 -6.18 5.97
N ALA A 32 4.35 -6.43 7.13
CA ALA A 32 4.18 -7.68 7.85
C ALA A 32 2.71 -7.93 8.22
N PHE A 33 1.97 -6.87 8.54
CA PHE A 33 0.54 -6.93 8.79
C PHE A 33 -0.26 -7.32 7.55
N LEU A 34 0.02 -6.72 6.38
CA LEU A 34 -0.65 -7.05 5.12
C LEU A 34 -0.34 -8.50 4.70
N GLU A 35 0.92 -8.91 4.80
CA GLU A 35 1.36 -10.29 4.52
C GLU A 35 0.66 -11.30 5.42
N ALA A 36 0.56 -11.02 6.73
CA ALA A 36 -0.09 -11.91 7.69
C ALA A 36 -1.59 -12.11 7.42
N ASN A 37 -2.23 -11.13 6.77
CA ASN A 37 -3.66 -11.19 6.40
C ASN A 37 -3.89 -11.59 4.94
N GLY A 38 -2.82 -11.91 4.19
CA GLY A 38 -2.92 -12.32 2.78
C GLY A 38 -3.41 -11.22 1.85
N VAL A 39 -3.23 -9.95 2.21
CA VAL A 39 -3.63 -8.79 1.39
C VAL A 39 -2.53 -8.50 0.38
N GLU A 40 -2.87 -8.45 -0.90
CA GLU A 40 -1.93 -8.07 -1.95
C GLU A 40 -1.67 -6.55 -1.92
N TYR A 41 -0.40 -6.14 -1.97
CA TYR A 41 -0.02 -4.74 -1.93
C TYR A 41 1.14 -4.40 -2.86
N ILE A 42 1.20 -3.12 -3.25
CA ILE A 42 2.29 -2.52 -4.02
C ILE A 42 2.88 -1.37 -3.19
N ILE A 43 4.18 -1.14 -3.28
CA ILE A 43 4.85 -0.03 -2.61
C ILE A 43 5.54 0.85 -3.64
N SER A 44 5.32 2.16 -3.53
CA SER A 44 6.13 3.19 -4.18
C SER A 44 7.02 3.90 -3.15
N GLY A 45 8.09 4.55 -3.59
CA GLY A 45 9.01 5.28 -2.69
C GLY A 45 10.06 4.42 -1.98
N GLU A 46 10.10 3.10 -2.24
CA GLU A 46 11.22 2.22 -1.85
C GLU A 46 12.28 2.14 -2.95
N GLU A 47 12.75 3.30 -3.41
CA GLU A 47 13.85 3.31 -4.36
C GLU A 47 15.10 2.70 -3.71
N LEU A 48 15.75 1.76 -4.39
CA LEU A 48 17.00 1.16 -3.95
C LEU A 48 18.12 1.60 -4.89
N LEU A 49 19.18 2.19 -4.33
CA LEU A 49 20.45 2.34 -5.02
C LEU A 49 21.24 1.05 -4.95
N PHE A 50 21.44 0.42 -6.09
CA PHE A 50 22.33 -0.73 -6.22
C PHE A 50 23.74 -0.25 -6.50
N LEU A 51 24.63 -0.40 -5.51
CA LEU A 51 26.07 -0.18 -5.66
C LEU A 51 26.77 -1.53 -5.80
N THR A 52 28.00 -1.54 -6.31
CA THR A 52 28.79 -2.77 -6.45
C THR A 52 29.05 -3.37 -5.05
N GLY A 53 28.22 -4.34 -4.67
CA GLY A 53 28.29 -5.03 -3.37
C GLY A 53 27.12 -4.81 -2.41
N GLY A 54 26.09 -4.02 -2.76
CA GLY A 54 24.91 -3.87 -1.89
C GLY A 54 23.79 -3.02 -2.48
N ALA A 55 22.61 -3.10 -1.86
CA ALA A 55 21.47 -2.23 -2.11
C ALA A 55 21.29 -1.28 -0.92
N ILE A 56 21.17 0.02 -1.16
CA ILE A 56 20.93 1.04 -0.14
C ILE A 56 19.58 1.71 -0.43
N PRO A 57 18.68 1.81 0.56
CA PRO A 57 17.42 2.53 0.39
C PRO A 57 17.65 4.03 0.19
N LEU A 58 17.04 4.56 -0.87
CA LEU A 58 16.86 5.97 -1.14
C LEU A 58 15.56 6.41 -0.48
N PHE A 59 15.64 6.92 0.74
CA PHE A 59 14.49 7.53 1.43
C PHE A 59 14.24 8.95 0.92
N SER A 60 14.20 9.14 -0.40
CA SER A 60 13.98 10.45 -1.04
C SER A 60 12.54 10.93 -0.89
N GLU A 61 11.59 9.98 -0.88
CA GLU A 61 10.15 10.23 -0.82
C GLU A 61 9.49 9.29 0.20
N PRO A 62 8.36 9.68 0.81
CA PRO A 62 7.61 8.80 1.70
C PRO A 62 7.10 7.57 0.93
N ALA A 63 7.33 6.39 1.50
CA ALA A 63 6.85 5.14 0.94
C ALA A 63 5.32 5.08 1.01
N THR A 64 4.67 4.77 -0.11
CA THR A 64 3.21 4.67 -0.19
C THR A 64 2.80 3.26 -0.52
N ILE A 65 1.93 2.70 0.31
CA ILE A 65 1.32 1.38 0.13
C ILE A 65 0.01 1.55 -0.64
N TYR A 66 -0.14 0.74 -1.67
CA TYR A 66 -1.35 0.59 -2.45
C TYR A 66 -1.90 -0.81 -2.25
N ILE A 67 -3.21 -0.92 -2.07
CA ILE A 67 -3.94 -2.19 -1.95
C ILE A 67 -5.09 -2.23 -2.96
N GLN A 68 -5.59 -3.41 -3.27
CA GLN A 68 -6.77 -3.51 -4.13
C GLN A 68 -7.97 -2.84 -3.44
N LYS A 69 -8.78 -2.12 -4.23
CA LYS A 69 -9.99 -1.47 -3.71
C LYS A 69 -10.93 -2.45 -3.00
N SER A 70 -10.98 -3.70 -3.45
CA SER A 70 -11.74 -4.78 -2.82
C SER A 70 -11.26 -5.15 -1.42
N ASP A 71 -9.98 -4.93 -1.12
CA ASP A 71 -9.37 -5.23 0.17
C ASP A 71 -9.32 -4.02 1.11
N MET A 72 -9.75 -2.83 0.66
CA MET A 72 -9.78 -1.63 1.53
C MET A 72 -10.69 -1.82 2.74
N GLU A 73 -11.87 -2.42 2.57
CA GLU A 73 -12.78 -2.67 3.71
C GLU A 73 -12.17 -3.68 4.70
N ILE A 74 -11.36 -4.63 4.21
CA ILE A 74 -10.65 -5.59 5.05
C ILE A 74 -9.54 -4.85 5.82
N PHE A 75 -8.76 -4.02 5.14
CA PHE A 75 -7.72 -3.21 5.73
C PHE A 75 -8.25 -2.30 6.85
N ASP A 76 -9.32 -1.55 6.60
CA ASP A 76 -9.94 -0.67 7.59
C ASP A 76 -10.44 -1.46 8.80
N ARG A 77 -11.13 -2.58 8.58
CA ARG A 77 -11.65 -3.41 9.68
C ARG A 77 -10.56 -4.05 10.51
N ILE A 78 -9.43 -4.45 9.92
CA ILE A 78 -8.33 -5.04 10.69
C ILE A 78 -7.61 -3.94 11.49
N LEU A 79 -7.44 -2.74 10.92
CA LEU A 79 -6.93 -1.59 11.67
C LEU A 79 -7.83 -1.27 12.87
N GLU A 80 -9.14 -1.16 12.67
CA GLU A 80 -10.09 -0.90 13.75
C GLU A 80 -10.06 -2.00 14.83
N ASN A 81 -9.93 -3.27 14.45
CA ASN A 81 -9.87 -4.39 15.40
C ASN A 81 -8.55 -4.46 16.19
N GLN A 82 -7.43 -3.99 15.63
CA GLN A 82 -6.15 -3.97 16.34
C GLN A 82 -5.94 -2.71 17.19
N PHE A 83 -6.59 -1.59 16.84
CA PHE A 83 -6.51 -0.33 17.58
C PHE A 83 -7.73 -0.03 18.46
N SER A 84 -8.72 -0.93 18.52
CA SER A 84 -9.73 -0.95 19.59
C SER A 84 -9.10 -1.37 20.92
N VAL A 85 -8.22 -0.54 21.45
CA VAL A 85 -7.90 -0.52 22.87
C VAL A 85 -9.04 0.25 23.51
N GLU A 86 -9.92 -0.47 24.22
CA GLU A 86 -10.90 0.13 25.11
C GLU A 86 -10.19 1.13 26.03
N LEU A 87 -10.54 2.42 25.89
CA LEU A 87 -10.18 3.49 26.82
C LEU A 87 -11.11 3.45 28.04
#